data_AF-B9TTF2-F1
#
_entry.id   AF-B9TTF2-F1
#
_cell.length_a   1.000
_cell.length_b   1.000
_cell.length_c   1.000
_cell.angle_alpha   90.00
_cell.angle_beta   90.00
_cell.angle_gamma   90.00
#
_symmetry.space_group_name_H-M   'P 1'
#
loop_
_entity.id
_entity.type
_entity.pdbx_description
1 polymer ?
#
loop_
_entity_poly.entity_id
_entity_poly.type
_entity_poly.pdbx_seq_one_letter_code
_entity_poly.pdbx_strand_id
1 'polypeptide(L)'
;ITLLIIDECHHTHKEGVYNQIMRRYISRKHNGECKLPQILGLTASPGGANTVPQAVDHVLEICANLDSAIVSAEVHAPELAAKVPRPRTTFDIVEKRPEDPFADHLTSMMLKIHEYLYTADPSLQFREIGTQDYEADVVLLEESGVKQGKRLLAQCALHLRQYNNALLINDTLRMEDAYKSLGDFYATKANTAIDKTDRFLIELFRKNQERLSSLSIDVRYANPKMAQLQTTLLNQFGESTSSRGIIFSKTRLSTNCLLDWVSNNPAMQKANIQAAILTGAGSGNNSMSQNQ
;
A
#
# COMPACT_ATOMS: atom_id res chain seq x y z
N ILE A 1 11.20 33.30 16.57
CA ILE A 1 11.68 32.65 15.32
C ILE A 1 11.83 33.74 14.28
N THR A 2 13.00 33.87 13.67
CA THR A 2 13.28 34.87 12.61
C THR A 2 13.36 34.23 11.22
N LEU A 3 13.60 32.92 11.14
CA LEU A 3 13.61 32.12 9.92
C LEU A 3 12.88 30.80 10.20
N LEU A 4 11.95 30.42 9.33
CA LEU A 4 11.26 29.13 9.34
C LEU A 4 11.65 28.38 8.06
N ILE A 5 12.34 27.26 8.23
CA ILE A 5 12.70 26.36 7.14
C ILE A 5 11.70 25.20 7.15
N ILE A 6 11.07 24.97 6.00
CA ILE A 6 10.12 23.87 5.81
C ILE A 6 10.73 22.92 4.79
N ASP A 7 11.20 21.77 5.27
CA ASP A 7 11.66 20.69 4.42
C ASP A 7 10.48 19.91 3.84
N GLU A 8 10.62 19.40 2.62
CA GLU A 8 9.53 18.83 1.81
C GLU A 8 8.29 19.75 1.75
N CYS A 9 8.53 21.02 1.42
CA CYS A 9 7.53 22.09 1.53
C CYS A 9 6.31 21.92 0.61
N HIS A 10 6.37 21.01 -0.36
CA HIS A 10 5.24 20.64 -1.22
C HIS A 10 4.07 20.01 -0.42
N HIS A 11 4.29 19.57 0.83
CA HIS A 11 3.24 19.15 1.76
C HIS A 11 2.43 20.32 2.37
N THR A 12 2.74 21.57 2.04
CA THR A 12 2.02 22.78 2.51
C THR A 12 0.74 23.03 1.70
N HIS A 13 -0.19 22.07 1.72
CA HIS A 13 -1.48 22.16 1.04
C HIS A 13 -2.57 21.41 1.84
N LYS A 14 -3.85 21.64 1.50
CA LYS A 14 -5.02 21.02 2.18
C LYS A 14 -4.95 21.21 3.71
N GLU A 15 -5.34 20.20 4.49
CA GLU A 15 -5.32 20.20 5.96
C GLU A 15 -4.00 19.66 6.54
N GLY A 16 -2.92 19.64 5.76
CA GLY A 16 -1.59 19.23 6.23
C GLY A 16 -1.06 20.14 7.34
N VAL A 17 -0.25 19.57 8.24
CA VAL A 17 0.29 20.28 9.42
C VAL A 17 1.07 21.54 9.03
N TYR A 18 1.88 21.47 7.96
CA TYR A 18 2.59 22.64 7.43
C TYR A 18 1.63 23.74 7.00
N ASN A 19 0.55 23.38 6.32
CA ASN A 19 -0.44 24.37 5.88
C ASN A 19 -1.19 25.00 7.05
N GLN A 20 -1.49 24.25 8.12
CA GLN A 20 -2.11 24.81 9.32
C GLN A 20 -1.19 25.85 10.01
N ILE A 21 0.12 25.56 10.07
CA ILE A 21 1.13 26.50 10.58
C ILE A 21 1.16 27.76 9.69
N MET A 22 1.20 27.57 8.37
CA MET A 22 1.27 28.67 7.42
C MET A 22 -0.01 29.51 7.36
N ARG A 23 -1.20 28.92 7.51
CA ARG A 23 -2.46 29.68 7.65
C ARG A 23 -2.42 30.64 8.84
N ARG A 24 -1.81 30.23 9.96
CA ARG A 24 -1.59 31.12 11.11
C ARG A 24 -0.60 32.22 10.79
N TYR A 25 0.50 31.91 10.09
CA TYR A 25 1.46 32.92 9.61
C TYR A 25 0.77 33.94 8.70
N ILE A 26 0.02 33.49 7.70
CA ILE A 26 -0.72 34.33 6.74
C ILE A 26 -1.76 35.20 7.47
N SER A 27 -2.51 34.64 8.41
CA SER A 27 -3.50 35.40 9.19
C SER A 27 -2.85 36.52 9.99
N ARG A 28 -1.70 36.26 10.62
CA ARG A 28 -0.93 37.28 11.35
C ARG A 28 -0.41 38.37 10.43
N LYS A 29 0.06 38.00 9.23
CA LYS A 29 0.49 38.93 8.18
C LYS A 29 -0.66 39.86 7.77
N HIS A 30 -1.84 39.31 7.50
CA HIS A 30 -3.03 40.09 7.14
C HIS A 30 -3.50 41.02 8.26
N ASN A 31 -3.29 40.63 9.52
CA ASN A 31 -3.58 41.47 10.69
C ASN A 31 -2.53 42.57 10.95
N GLY A 32 -1.57 42.77 10.04
CA GLY A 32 -0.59 43.86 10.11
C GLY A 32 0.60 43.58 11.04
N GLU A 33 0.85 42.32 11.42
CA GLU A 33 1.98 42.01 12.29
C GLU A 33 3.32 42.16 11.56
N CYS A 34 4.18 43.07 12.04
CA CYS A 34 5.42 43.42 11.36
C CYS A 34 6.60 42.47 11.66
N LYS A 35 6.50 41.59 12.67
CA LYS A 35 7.59 40.71 13.11
C LYS A 35 7.28 39.24 12.80
N LEU A 36 7.29 38.91 11.52
CA LEU A 36 7.11 37.55 11.03
C LEU A 36 8.46 36.93 10.62
N PRO A 37 8.63 35.60 10.77
CA PRO A 37 9.84 34.94 10.29
C PRO A 37 9.91 34.98 8.76
N GLN A 38 11.12 35.03 8.21
CA GLN A 38 11.33 34.69 6.81
C GLN A 38 10.99 33.21 6.59
N ILE A 39 10.38 32.89 5.44
CA ILE A 39 10.03 31.52 5.06
C ILE A 39 11.02 31.02 4.01
N LEU A 40 11.53 29.80 4.20
CA LEU A 40 12.33 29.08 3.21
C LEU A 40 11.76 27.66 3.05
N GLY A 41 11.16 27.40 1.90
CA GLY A 41 10.69 26.06 1.53
C GLY A 41 11.74 25.31 0.71
N LEU A 42 12.00 24.05 1.06
CA LEU A 42 12.87 23.14 0.30
C LEU A 42 12.02 22.01 -0.28
N THR A 43 12.13 21.77 -1.59
CA THR A 43 11.49 20.62 -2.24
C THR A 43 12.22 20.27 -3.53
N ALA A 44 12.26 18.98 -3.89
CA ALA A 44 12.71 18.53 -5.20
C ALA A 44 11.62 18.72 -6.28
N SER A 45 10.35 18.71 -5.89
CA SER A 45 9.20 18.89 -6.79
C SER A 45 8.04 19.54 -6.05
N PRO A 46 7.37 20.57 -6.62
CA PRO A 46 6.19 21.16 -6.00
C PRO A 46 4.94 20.28 -6.13
N GLY A 47 4.99 19.17 -6.87
CA GLY A 47 3.81 18.34 -7.16
C GLY A 47 3.38 18.47 -8.62
N GLY A 48 2.27 17.82 -8.98
CA GLY A 48 1.80 17.76 -10.36
C GLY A 48 0.31 17.51 -10.47
N ALA A 49 -0.23 17.71 -11.67
CA ALA A 49 -1.62 17.44 -12.00
C ALA A 49 -1.73 16.79 -13.39
N ASN A 50 -2.91 16.25 -13.69
CA ASN A 50 -3.16 15.54 -14.96
C ASN A 50 -3.18 16.49 -16.17
N THR A 51 -3.27 17.81 -15.94
CA THR A 51 -3.27 18.82 -16.99
C THR A 51 -2.36 19.99 -16.60
N VAL A 52 -1.80 20.68 -17.60
CA VAL A 52 -0.92 21.83 -17.39
C VAL A 52 -1.61 22.96 -16.60
N PRO A 53 -2.85 23.37 -16.90
CA PRO A 53 -3.52 24.42 -16.13
C PRO A 53 -3.66 24.06 -14.64
N GLN A 54 -4.09 22.83 -14.35
CA GLN A 54 -4.20 22.36 -12.97
C GLN A 54 -2.83 22.30 -12.27
N ALA A 55 -1.75 21.99 -13.01
CA ALA A 55 -0.41 21.98 -12.45
C ALA A 55 0.05 23.41 -12.11
N VAL A 56 -0.25 24.39 -12.96
CA VAL A 56 0.02 25.81 -12.68
C VAL A 56 -0.75 26.27 -11.45
N ASP A 57 -2.06 25.99 -11.38
CA ASP A 57 -2.88 26.35 -10.23
C ASP A 57 -2.35 25.73 -8.93
N HIS A 58 -1.92 24.46 -8.98
CA HIS A 58 -1.34 23.78 -7.83
C HIS A 58 -0.02 24.42 -7.37
N VAL A 59 0.85 24.78 -8.31
CA VAL A 59 2.11 25.47 -8.01
C VAL A 59 1.85 26.85 -7.38
N LEU A 60 0.88 27.60 -7.92
CA LEU A 60 0.48 28.90 -7.38
C LEU A 60 -0.13 28.78 -5.98
N GLU A 61 -0.92 27.74 -5.72
CA GLU A 61 -1.47 27.45 -4.39
C GLU A 61 -0.35 27.25 -3.37
N ILE A 62 0.68 26.46 -3.71
CA ILE A 62 1.83 26.22 -2.82
C ILE A 62 2.60 27.52 -2.55
N CYS A 63 2.86 28.33 -3.58
CA CYS A 63 3.49 29.64 -3.43
C CYS A 63 2.68 30.54 -2.49
N ALA A 64 1.36 30.59 -2.66
CA ALA A 64 0.46 31.38 -1.82
C ALA A 64 0.44 30.88 -0.37
N ASN A 65 0.39 29.56 -0.16
CA ASN A 65 0.42 28.95 1.17
C ASN A 65 1.75 29.21 1.88
N LEU A 66 2.88 29.23 1.16
CA LEU A 66 4.20 29.48 1.74
C LEU A 66 4.59 30.96 1.83
N ASP A 67 3.80 31.86 1.25
CA ASP A 67 4.17 33.29 1.08
C ASP A 67 5.53 33.45 0.39
N SER A 68 5.77 32.63 -0.65
CA SER A 68 7.07 32.52 -1.33
C SER A 68 6.91 32.34 -2.83
N ALA A 69 7.98 32.62 -3.58
CA ALA A 69 8.14 32.18 -4.96
C ALA A 69 9.00 30.90 -5.02
N ILE A 70 8.78 30.08 -6.03
CA ILE A 70 9.65 28.93 -6.34
C ILE A 70 10.80 29.40 -7.22
N VAL A 71 12.01 28.97 -6.88
CA VAL A 71 13.23 29.25 -7.63
C VAL A 71 13.98 27.95 -7.92
N SER A 72 14.65 27.89 -9.07
CA SER A 72 15.44 26.73 -9.48
C SER A 72 16.82 27.18 -9.99
N ALA A 73 17.78 26.25 -10.03
CA ALA A 73 19.14 26.55 -10.48
C ALA A 73 19.20 26.62 -12.02
N GLU A 74 18.96 27.80 -12.58
CA GLU A 74 19.00 28.01 -14.04
C GLU A 74 20.42 28.24 -14.57
N VAL A 75 21.20 29.12 -13.92
CA VAL A 75 22.54 29.52 -14.37
C VAL A 75 23.54 28.35 -14.32
N HIS A 76 23.48 27.53 -13.28
CA HIS A 76 24.39 26.40 -13.04
C HIS A 76 23.76 25.05 -13.40
N ALA A 77 22.75 25.03 -14.28
CA ALA A 77 22.07 23.81 -14.69
C ALA A 77 23.03 22.71 -15.24
N PRO A 78 24.08 23.02 -16.03
CA PRO A 78 25.02 22.00 -16.50
C PRO A 78 25.83 21.36 -15.37
N GLU A 79 26.25 22.15 -14.38
CA GLU A 79 26.97 21.66 -13.20
C GLU A 79 26.05 20.75 -12.36
N LEU A 80 24.80 21.18 -12.15
CA LEU A 80 23.80 20.39 -11.45
C LEU A 80 23.56 19.04 -12.14
N ALA A 81 23.41 19.03 -13.46
CA ALA A 81 23.20 17.81 -14.24
C ALA A 81 24.42 16.86 -14.18
N ALA A 82 25.63 17.40 -14.10
CA ALA A 82 26.86 16.60 -13.94
C ALA A 82 27.01 16.02 -12.53
N LYS A 83 26.48 16.70 -11.50
CA LYS A 83 26.55 16.27 -10.10
C LYS A 83 25.44 15.30 -9.70
N VAL A 84 24.24 15.44 -10.27
CA VAL A 84 23.06 14.63 -9.93
C VAL A 84 22.66 13.77 -11.13
N PRO A 85 23.18 12.54 -11.25
CA PRO A 85 22.85 11.67 -12.37
C PRO A 85 21.37 11.27 -12.33
N ARG A 86 20.71 11.31 -13.48
CA ARG A 86 19.35 10.79 -13.62
C ARG A 86 19.38 9.27 -13.85
N PRO A 87 18.66 8.47 -13.06
CA PRO A 87 18.60 7.03 -13.29
C PRO A 87 17.92 6.74 -14.63
N ARG A 88 18.32 5.65 -15.29
CA ARG A 88 17.61 5.13 -16.46
C ARG A 88 16.37 4.40 -16.01
N THR A 89 15.22 4.77 -16.57
CA THR A 89 13.94 4.11 -16.29
C THR A 89 13.67 3.04 -17.34
N THR A 90 13.35 1.83 -16.88
CA THR A 90 12.88 0.72 -17.71
C THR A 90 11.52 0.25 -17.20
N PHE A 91 10.70 -0.28 -18.09
CA PHE A 91 9.37 -0.80 -17.76
C PHE A 91 9.31 -2.28 -18.10
N ASP A 92 9.34 -3.10 -17.07
CA ASP A 92 9.16 -4.54 -17.21
C ASP A 92 7.66 -4.86 -17.06
N ILE A 93 6.93 -4.77 -18.17
CA ILE A 93 5.49 -5.04 -18.19
C ILE A 93 5.28 -6.55 -18.26
N VAL A 94 4.50 -7.08 -17.32
CA VAL A 94 4.24 -8.50 -17.19
C VAL A 94 2.76 -8.77 -17.41
N GLU A 95 2.46 -9.76 -18.24
CA GLU A 95 1.10 -10.23 -18.48
C GLU A 95 0.48 -10.85 -17.22
N LYS A 96 -0.84 -10.80 -17.13
CA LYS A 96 -1.57 -11.50 -16.06
C LYS A 96 -1.43 -13.02 -16.21
N ARG A 97 -1.70 -13.75 -15.13
CA ARG A 97 -1.86 -15.21 -15.23
C ARG A 97 -2.96 -15.53 -16.24
N PRO A 98 -2.75 -16.49 -17.17
CA PRO A 98 -3.82 -16.95 -18.05
C PRO A 98 -4.97 -17.61 -17.28
N GLU A 99 -4.64 -18.33 -16.21
CA GLU A 99 -5.57 -19.00 -15.31
C GLU A 99 -5.15 -18.73 -13.86
N ASP A 100 -6.10 -18.42 -12.99
CA ASP A 100 -5.87 -18.20 -11.55
C ASP A 100 -6.91 -18.96 -10.70
N PRO A 101 -6.84 -20.30 -10.66
CA PRO A 101 -7.82 -21.11 -9.93
C PRO A 101 -7.82 -20.83 -8.42
N PHE A 102 -6.74 -20.27 -7.88
CA PHE A 102 -6.69 -19.83 -6.49
C PHE A 102 -7.57 -18.59 -6.28
N ALA A 103 -7.44 -17.56 -7.13
CA ALA A 103 -8.30 -16.39 -7.10
C ALA A 103 -9.77 -16.75 -7.35
N ASP A 104 -10.04 -17.62 -8.32
CA ASP A 104 -11.40 -18.09 -8.62
C ASP A 104 -12.04 -18.78 -7.42
N HIS A 105 -11.26 -19.62 -6.73
CA HIS A 105 -11.74 -20.32 -5.55
C HIS A 105 -12.01 -19.37 -4.38
N LEU A 106 -11.12 -18.42 -4.09
CA LEU A 106 -11.35 -17.39 -3.07
C LEU A 106 -12.59 -16.55 -3.40
N THR A 107 -12.74 -16.14 -4.65
CA THR A 107 -13.93 -15.40 -5.12
C THR A 107 -15.20 -16.21 -4.89
N SER A 108 -15.20 -17.51 -5.18
CA SER A 108 -16.36 -18.37 -4.90
C SER A 108 -16.72 -18.43 -3.41
N MET A 109 -15.72 -18.37 -2.53
CA MET A 109 -15.93 -18.35 -1.08
C MET A 109 -16.51 -17.00 -0.63
N MET A 110 -16.00 -15.90 -1.19
CA MET A 110 -16.54 -14.55 -0.93
C MET A 110 -17.99 -14.43 -1.37
N LEU A 111 -18.35 -15.00 -2.53
CA LEU A 111 -19.74 -15.02 -3.01
C LEU A 111 -20.68 -15.80 -2.07
N LYS A 112 -20.23 -16.89 -1.44
CA LYS A 112 -21.03 -17.58 -0.41
C LYS A 112 -21.25 -16.71 0.83
N ILE A 113 -20.29 -15.85 1.18
CA ILE A 113 -20.47 -14.89 2.29
C ILE A 113 -21.42 -13.77 1.86
N HIS A 114 -21.37 -13.32 0.61
CA HIS A 114 -22.35 -12.39 0.04
C HIS A 114 -23.76 -12.95 0.08
N GLU A 115 -23.97 -14.19 -0.36
CA GLU A 115 -25.26 -14.88 -0.26
C GLU A 115 -25.79 -14.87 1.18
N TYR A 116 -24.92 -15.19 2.15
CA TYR A 116 -25.26 -15.14 3.57
C TYR A 116 -25.63 -13.72 4.04
N LEU A 117 -24.89 -12.69 3.61
CA LEU A 117 -25.19 -11.28 3.90
C LEU A 117 -26.54 -10.84 3.30
N TYR A 118 -26.83 -11.22 2.07
CA TYR A 118 -28.08 -10.84 1.40
C TYR A 118 -29.32 -11.44 2.05
N THR A 119 -29.18 -12.55 2.79
CA THR A 119 -30.29 -13.05 3.63
C THR A 119 -30.66 -12.08 4.76
N ALA A 120 -29.71 -11.27 5.23
CA ALA A 120 -29.91 -10.29 6.29
C ALA A 120 -30.22 -8.89 5.74
N ASP A 121 -29.58 -8.50 4.63
CA ASP A 121 -29.77 -7.21 3.98
C ASP A 121 -29.60 -7.34 2.45
N PRO A 122 -30.69 -7.50 1.70
CA PRO A 122 -30.67 -7.59 0.24
C PRO A 122 -30.27 -6.29 -0.48
N SER A 123 -30.21 -5.16 0.24
CA SER A 123 -29.92 -3.85 -0.36
C SER A 123 -28.43 -3.55 -0.50
N LEU A 124 -27.58 -4.38 0.12
CA LEU A 124 -26.14 -4.23 0.06
C LEU A 124 -25.63 -4.30 -1.38
N GLN A 125 -24.72 -3.39 -1.72
CA GLN A 125 -24.03 -3.37 -3.00
C GLN A 125 -22.53 -3.30 -2.74
N PHE A 126 -21.77 -4.09 -3.49
CA PHE A 126 -20.32 -4.13 -3.42
C PHE A 126 -19.75 -3.91 -4.82
N ARG A 127 -18.61 -3.24 -4.87
CA ARG A 127 -17.81 -3.13 -6.09
C ARG A 127 -17.11 -4.46 -6.39
N GLU A 128 -16.23 -4.47 -7.38
CA GLU A 128 -15.58 -5.69 -7.86
C GLU A 128 -14.65 -6.32 -6.82
N ILE A 129 -14.83 -7.61 -6.55
CA ILE A 129 -13.98 -8.40 -5.65
C ILE A 129 -12.51 -8.36 -6.11
N GLY A 130 -11.58 -8.29 -5.16
CA GLY A 130 -10.15 -8.24 -5.43
C GLY A 130 -9.63 -6.83 -5.73
N THR A 131 -10.40 -5.79 -5.38
CA THR A 131 -10.03 -4.39 -5.62
C THR A 131 -9.92 -3.59 -4.32
N GLN A 132 -9.27 -2.42 -4.38
CA GLN A 132 -9.24 -1.49 -3.25
C GLN A 132 -10.60 -0.85 -2.98
N ASP A 133 -11.39 -0.69 -4.04
CA ASP A 133 -12.74 -0.16 -3.95
C ASP A 133 -13.65 -1.10 -3.16
N TYR A 134 -13.55 -2.41 -3.44
CA TYR A 134 -14.22 -3.41 -2.61
C TYR A 134 -13.72 -3.41 -1.16
N GLU A 135 -12.41 -3.25 -0.94
CA GLU A 135 -11.86 -3.13 0.43
C GLU A 135 -12.54 -1.97 1.18
N ALA A 136 -12.70 -0.81 0.54
CA ALA A 136 -13.39 0.33 1.13
C ALA A 136 -14.85 0.02 1.46
N ASP A 137 -15.57 -0.69 0.57
CA ASP A 137 -16.98 -1.07 0.81
C ASP A 137 -17.11 -1.95 2.06
N VAL A 138 -16.26 -2.97 2.19
CA VAL A 138 -16.32 -3.88 3.35
C VAL A 138 -15.81 -3.22 4.64
N VAL A 139 -14.86 -2.29 4.59
CA VAL A 139 -14.46 -1.51 5.76
C VAL A 139 -15.62 -0.65 6.26
N LEU A 140 -16.31 0.06 5.36
CA LEU A 140 -17.49 0.86 5.73
C LEU A 140 -18.62 -0.01 6.28
N LEU A 141 -18.83 -1.20 5.71
CA LEU A 141 -19.81 -2.16 6.23
C LEU A 141 -19.44 -2.67 7.62
N GLU A 142 -18.15 -2.97 7.86
CA GLU A 142 -17.64 -3.39 9.18
C GLU A 142 -17.91 -2.31 10.22
N GLU A 143 -17.50 -1.07 9.95
CA GLU A 143 -17.73 0.08 10.84
C GLU A 143 -19.21 0.31 11.13
N SER A 144 -20.05 0.26 10.10
CA SER A 144 -21.49 0.42 10.20
C SER A 144 -22.12 -0.70 11.03
N GLY A 145 -21.69 -1.95 10.80
CA GLY A 145 -22.11 -3.11 11.58
C GLY A 145 -21.78 -2.98 13.07
N VAL A 146 -20.58 -2.50 13.40
CA VAL A 146 -20.16 -2.24 14.78
C VAL A 146 -20.99 -1.11 15.40
N LYS A 147 -21.13 0.03 14.71
CA LYS A 147 -21.90 1.20 15.19
C LYS A 147 -23.37 0.86 15.47
N GLN A 148 -23.96 -0.03 14.66
CA GLN A 148 -25.36 -0.45 14.79
C GLN A 148 -25.56 -1.68 15.68
N GLY A 149 -24.50 -2.27 16.23
CA GLY A 149 -24.58 -3.53 16.99
C GLY A 149 -24.98 -4.75 16.14
N LYS A 150 -24.89 -4.66 14.81
CA LYS A 150 -25.21 -5.73 13.86
C LYS A 150 -23.99 -6.62 13.66
N ARG A 151 -23.77 -7.53 14.62
CA ARG A 151 -22.61 -8.44 14.63
C ARG A 151 -22.44 -9.24 13.34
N LEU A 152 -23.52 -9.74 12.75
CA LEU A 152 -23.49 -10.48 11.49
C LEU A 152 -22.80 -9.68 10.38
N LEU A 153 -23.22 -8.42 10.18
CA LEU A 153 -22.64 -7.54 9.16
C LEU A 153 -21.15 -7.30 9.45
N ALA A 154 -20.81 -6.97 10.71
CA ALA A 154 -19.44 -6.70 11.10
C ALA A 154 -18.51 -7.91 10.87
N GLN A 155 -18.92 -9.12 11.27
CA GLN A 155 -18.09 -10.31 11.09
C GLN A 155 -17.98 -10.73 9.62
N CYS A 156 -19.07 -10.72 8.86
CA CYS A 156 -19.00 -11.02 7.43
C CYS A 156 -18.09 -10.02 6.69
N ALA A 157 -18.22 -8.72 6.98
CA ALA A 157 -17.39 -7.68 6.39
C ALA A 157 -15.89 -7.86 6.72
N LEU A 158 -15.57 -8.15 7.99
CA LEU A 158 -14.20 -8.44 8.42
C LEU A 158 -13.60 -9.60 7.64
N HIS A 159 -14.34 -10.70 7.48
CA HIS A 159 -13.86 -11.88 6.76
C HIS A 159 -13.72 -11.61 5.24
N LEU A 160 -14.69 -10.93 4.63
CA LEU A 160 -14.61 -10.52 3.22
C LEU A 160 -13.39 -9.63 2.97
N ARG A 161 -13.07 -8.73 3.89
CA ARG A 161 -11.85 -7.91 3.83
C ARG A 161 -10.58 -8.77 3.80
N GLN A 162 -10.51 -9.80 4.64
CA GLN A 162 -9.34 -10.70 4.64
C GLN A 162 -9.22 -11.50 3.34
N TYR A 163 -10.33 -12.00 2.79
CA TYR A 163 -10.31 -12.65 1.48
C TYR A 163 -9.89 -11.70 0.36
N ASN A 164 -10.39 -10.45 0.38
CA ASN A 164 -9.98 -9.42 -0.57
C ASN A 164 -8.48 -9.10 -0.48
N ASN A 165 -7.95 -9.00 0.75
CA ASN A 165 -6.52 -8.81 0.98
C ASN A 165 -5.70 -9.98 0.42
N ALA A 166 -6.18 -11.22 0.61
CA ALA A 166 -5.53 -12.40 0.05
C ALA A 166 -5.54 -12.39 -1.50
N LEU A 167 -6.62 -11.91 -2.14
CA LEU A 167 -6.66 -11.71 -3.59
C LEU A 167 -5.63 -10.66 -4.07
N LEU A 168 -5.51 -9.54 -3.36
CA LEU A 168 -4.53 -8.50 -3.68
C LEU A 168 -3.08 -9.00 -3.51
N ILE A 169 -2.82 -9.80 -2.47
CA ILE A 169 -1.53 -10.47 -2.29
C ILE A 169 -1.29 -11.46 -3.42
N ASN A 170 -2.28 -12.27 -3.79
CA ASN A 170 -2.15 -13.24 -4.87
C ASN A 170 -1.86 -12.58 -6.23
N ASP A 171 -2.50 -11.45 -6.54
CA ASP A 171 -2.22 -10.70 -7.78
C ASP A 171 -0.80 -10.13 -7.80
N THR A 172 -0.28 -9.72 -6.64
CA THR A 172 1.02 -9.03 -6.55
C THR A 172 2.21 -9.99 -6.33
N LEU A 173 2.02 -11.03 -5.51
CA LEU A 173 3.05 -11.91 -4.95
C LEU A 173 2.69 -13.40 -5.17
N ARG A 174 3.11 -14.30 -4.29
CA ARG A 174 2.84 -15.74 -4.40
C ARG A 174 1.45 -16.09 -3.85
N MET A 175 0.84 -17.15 -4.39
CA MET A 175 -0.39 -17.73 -3.82
C MET A 175 -0.16 -18.24 -2.40
N GLU A 176 1.03 -18.78 -2.12
CA GLU A 176 1.44 -19.23 -0.78
C GLU A 176 1.36 -18.10 0.26
N ASP A 177 1.79 -16.88 -0.10
CA ASP A 177 1.71 -15.70 0.77
C ASP A 177 0.24 -15.35 1.10
N ALA A 178 -0.63 -15.41 0.09
CA ALA A 178 -2.06 -15.17 0.26
C ALA A 178 -2.71 -16.25 1.14
N TYR A 179 -2.40 -17.53 0.91
CA TYR A 179 -2.90 -18.64 1.72
C TYR A 179 -2.44 -18.54 3.18
N LYS A 180 -1.14 -18.26 3.40
CA LYS A 180 -0.57 -18.06 4.73
C LYS A 180 -1.27 -16.93 5.48
N SER A 181 -1.54 -15.80 4.82
CA SER A 181 -2.25 -14.67 5.43
C SER A 181 -3.65 -15.04 5.94
N LEU A 182 -4.39 -15.88 5.19
CA LEU A 182 -5.69 -16.40 5.62
C LEU A 182 -5.53 -17.43 6.75
N GLY A 183 -4.53 -18.29 6.67
CA GLY A 183 -4.19 -19.25 7.72
C GLY A 183 -3.92 -18.57 9.05
N ASP A 184 -3.08 -17.53 9.05
CA ASP A 184 -2.76 -16.73 10.24
C ASP A 184 -4.03 -16.06 10.80
N PHE A 185 -4.88 -15.49 9.94
CA PHE A 185 -6.14 -14.89 10.37
C PHE A 185 -7.06 -15.93 11.05
N TYR A 186 -7.32 -17.07 10.42
CA TYR A 186 -8.22 -18.09 10.96
C TYR A 186 -7.64 -18.83 12.18
N ALA A 187 -6.32 -18.94 12.30
CA ALA A 187 -5.68 -19.46 13.51
C ALA A 187 -6.05 -18.64 14.76
N THR A 188 -6.13 -17.31 14.63
CA THR A 188 -6.58 -16.44 15.74
C THR A 188 -8.07 -16.58 16.07
N LYS A 189 -8.86 -17.16 15.16
CA LYS A 189 -10.32 -17.27 15.27
C LYS A 189 -10.81 -18.65 15.70
N ALA A 190 -9.95 -19.68 15.67
CA ALA A 190 -10.32 -21.08 15.87
C ALA A 190 -11.13 -21.35 17.15
N ASN A 191 -10.87 -20.58 18.21
CA ASN A 191 -11.53 -20.72 19.52
C ASN A 191 -12.38 -19.50 19.92
N THR A 192 -12.68 -18.60 18.99
CA THR A 192 -13.40 -17.34 19.29
C THR A 192 -14.82 -17.30 18.72
N ALA A 193 -15.37 -18.44 18.32
CA ALA A 193 -16.72 -18.50 17.76
C ALA A 193 -17.78 -18.22 18.83
N ILE A 194 -18.55 -17.14 18.63
CA ILE A 194 -19.60 -16.72 19.56
C ILE A 194 -20.96 -17.18 19.05
N ASP A 195 -21.25 -16.94 17.77
CA ASP A 195 -22.57 -17.20 17.19
C ASP A 195 -22.54 -18.08 15.93
N LYS A 196 -23.71 -18.25 15.31
CA LYS A 196 -23.88 -19.02 14.07
C LYS A 196 -23.10 -18.43 12.89
N THR A 197 -22.88 -17.12 12.86
CA THR A 197 -22.14 -16.44 11.80
C THR A 197 -20.66 -16.75 11.92
N ASP A 198 -20.08 -16.69 13.13
CA ASP A 198 -18.68 -17.06 13.34
C ASP A 198 -18.43 -18.53 12.94
N ARG A 199 -19.32 -19.45 13.35
CA ARG A 199 -19.23 -20.87 12.99
C ARG A 199 -19.31 -21.09 11.49
N PHE A 200 -20.24 -20.41 10.81
CA PHE A 200 -20.35 -20.47 9.35
C PHE A 200 -19.06 -20.01 8.65
N LEU A 201 -18.52 -18.86 9.06
CA LEU A 201 -17.33 -18.28 8.45
C LEU A 201 -16.05 -19.11 8.67
N ILE A 202 -15.89 -19.68 9.86
CA ILE A 202 -14.77 -20.58 10.20
C ILE A 202 -14.90 -21.90 9.44
N GLU A 203 -16.10 -22.49 9.43
CA GLU A 203 -16.34 -23.76 8.74
C GLU A 203 -16.20 -23.62 7.22
N LEU A 204 -16.59 -22.47 6.65
CA LEU A 204 -16.37 -22.17 5.24
C LEU A 204 -14.88 -22.21 4.89
N PHE A 205 -14.01 -21.59 5.69
CA PHE A 205 -12.57 -21.67 5.46
C PHE A 205 -12.04 -23.10 5.64
N ARG A 206 -12.38 -23.75 6.76
CA ARG A 206 -11.91 -25.11 7.09
C ARG A 206 -12.23 -26.11 5.98
N LYS A 207 -13.44 -26.07 5.42
CA LYS A 207 -13.88 -26.96 4.32
C LYS A 207 -13.11 -26.75 3.00
N ASN A 208 -12.52 -25.58 2.79
CA ASN A 208 -11.80 -25.24 1.57
C ASN A 208 -10.27 -25.20 1.77
N GLN A 209 -9.79 -25.43 2.99
CA GLN A 209 -8.38 -25.27 3.35
C GLN A 209 -7.46 -26.21 2.55
N GLU A 210 -7.81 -27.49 2.40
CA GLU A 210 -7.02 -28.44 1.62
C GLU A 210 -6.93 -28.03 0.14
N ARG A 211 -8.03 -27.54 -0.43
CA ARG A 211 -8.07 -27.06 -1.81
C ARG A 211 -7.22 -25.81 -1.99
N LEU A 212 -7.33 -24.84 -1.10
CA LEU A 212 -6.49 -23.63 -1.12
C LEU A 212 -5.00 -23.97 -0.97
N SER A 213 -4.67 -24.87 -0.04
CA SER A 213 -3.29 -25.30 0.20
C SER A 213 -2.69 -25.95 -1.05
N SER A 214 -3.41 -26.88 -1.69
CA SER A 214 -2.95 -27.56 -2.90
C SER A 214 -2.78 -26.61 -4.09
N LEU A 215 -3.69 -25.66 -4.27
CA LEU A 215 -3.56 -24.62 -5.31
C LEU A 215 -2.37 -23.68 -5.04
N SER A 216 -2.13 -23.33 -3.77
CA SER A 216 -1.13 -22.32 -3.40
C SER A 216 0.32 -22.69 -3.73
N ILE A 217 0.60 -24.00 -3.84
CA ILE A 217 1.92 -24.55 -4.14
C ILE A 217 2.05 -25.02 -5.60
N ASP A 218 0.98 -24.90 -6.41
CA ASP A 218 0.98 -25.36 -7.79
C ASP A 218 1.73 -24.38 -8.70
N VAL A 219 2.93 -24.77 -9.10
CA VAL A 219 3.83 -23.95 -9.92
C VAL A 219 3.28 -23.60 -11.29
N ARG A 220 2.27 -24.33 -11.79
CA ARG A 220 1.63 -24.02 -13.09
C ARG A 220 0.93 -22.67 -13.09
N TYR A 221 0.49 -22.21 -11.92
CA TYR A 221 -0.19 -20.93 -11.72
C TYR A 221 0.70 -19.91 -10.99
N ALA A 222 2.02 -20.07 -11.04
CA ALA A 222 2.97 -19.15 -10.43
C ALA A 222 2.79 -17.71 -10.95
N ASN A 223 3.06 -16.73 -10.10
CA ASN A 223 2.91 -15.32 -10.49
C ASN A 223 4.03 -14.91 -11.47
N PRO A 224 3.72 -14.51 -12.71
CA PRO A 224 4.76 -14.07 -13.64
C PRO A 224 5.48 -12.80 -13.17
N LYS A 225 4.84 -11.94 -12.35
CA LYS A 225 5.49 -10.75 -11.76
C LYS A 225 6.65 -11.14 -10.85
N MET A 226 6.52 -12.25 -10.11
CA MET A 226 7.58 -12.76 -9.24
C MET A 226 8.75 -13.34 -10.04
N ALA A 227 8.47 -14.00 -11.17
CA ALA A 227 9.51 -14.51 -12.07
C ALA A 227 10.29 -13.36 -12.74
N GLN A 228 9.59 -12.30 -13.16
CA GLN A 228 10.23 -11.10 -13.69
C GLN A 228 11.08 -10.41 -12.63
N LEU A 229 10.55 -10.21 -11.41
CA LEU A 229 11.30 -9.61 -10.31
C LEU A 229 12.56 -10.41 -9.98
N GLN A 230 12.46 -11.74 -9.95
CA GLN A 230 13.63 -12.62 -9.79
C GLN A 230 14.69 -12.38 -10.85
N THR A 231 14.27 -12.33 -12.13
CA THR A 231 15.16 -12.08 -13.25
C THR A 231 15.85 -10.73 -13.11
N THR A 232 15.09 -9.67 -12.80
CA THR A 232 15.62 -8.33 -12.59
C THR A 232 16.62 -8.29 -11.44
N LEU A 233 16.33 -8.91 -10.30
CA LEU A 233 17.25 -8.96 -9.17
C LEU A 233 18.53 -9.73 -9.49
N LEU A 234 18.44 -10.90 -10.11
CA LEU A 234 19.62 -11.69 -10.47
C LEU A 234 20.52 -10.97 -11.48
N ASN A 235 19.92 -10.24 -12.43
CA ASN A 235 20.68 -9.44 -13.40
C ASN A 235 21.41 -8.26 -12.74
N GLN A 236 20.80 -7.63 -11.73
CA GLN A 236 21.38 -6.46 -11.06
C GLN A 236 22.37 -6.83 -9.94
N PHE A 237 22.23 -8.00 -9.32
CA PHE A 237 23.05 -8.45 -8.17
C PHE A 237 24.02 -9.60 -8.54
N GLY A 238 24.41 -9.73 -9.81
CA GLY A 238 25.33 -10.76 -10.27
C GLY A 238 26.73 -10.69 -9.64
N GLU A 239 27.53 -11.75 -9.86
CA GLU A 239 28.80 -12.03 -9.16
C GLU A 239 29.86 -10.91 -9.20
N SER A 240 29.79 -9.97 -10.16
CA SER A 240 30.76 -8.89 -10.35
C SER A 240 30.27 -7.50 -9.93
N THR A 241 29.07 -7.39 -9.35
CA THR A 241 28.43 -6.11 -9.04
C THR A 241 28.09 -5.96 -7.56
N SER A 242 28.67 -4.94 -6.90
CA SER A 242 28.21 -4.50 -5.58
C SER A 242 27.01 -3.57 -5.75
N SER A 243 25.84 -4.18 -5.92
CA SER A 243 24.58 -3.46 -6.12
C SER A 243 23.85 -3.23 -4.80
N ARG A 244 23.11 -2.12 -4.73
CA ARG A 244 22.17 -1.81 -3.66
C ARG A 244 20.87 -1.38 -4.30
N GLY A 245 19.75 -1.90 -3.80
CA GLY A 245 18.44 -1.65 -4.38
C GLY A 245 17.37 -1.51 -3.30
N ILE A 246 16.29 -0.82 -3.66
CA ILE A 246 15.09 -0.69 -2.83
C ILE A 246 13.92 -1.19 -3.66
N ILE A 247 13.14 -2.13 -3.10
CA ILE A 247 11.89 -2.59 -3.69
C ILE A 247 10.75 -1.89 -2.95
N PHE A 248 10.00 -1.06 -3.66
CA PHE A 248 8.81 -0.44 -3.11
C PHE A 248 7.63 -1.40 -3.20
N SER A 249 6.99 -1.66 -2.06
CA SER A 249 5.78 -2.45 -1.98
C SER A 249 4.67 -1.63 -1.33
N LYS A 250 3.42 -1.86 -1.75
CA LYS A 250 2.28 -1.05 -1.35
C LYS A 250 1.87 -1.24 0.11
N THR A 251 2.06 -2.45 0.65
CA THR A 251 1.59 -2.79 2.00
C THR A 251 2.70 -3.38 2.86
N ARG A 252 2.57 -3.24 4.18
CA ARG A 252 3.48 -3.86 5.16
C ARG A 252 3.50 -5.38 5.05
N LEU A 253 2.33 -5.98 4.84
CA LEU A 253 2.22 -7.43 4.68
C LEU A 253 2.95 -7.90 3.42
N SER A 254 2.72 -7.25 2.28
CA SER A 254 3.44 -7.53 1.04
C SER A 254 4.96 -7.36 1.17
N THR A 255 5.41 -6.38 1.97
CA THR A 255 6.84 -6.17 2.26
C THR A 255 7.43 -7.35 3.04
N ASN A 256 6.71 -7.89 4.02
CA ASN A 256 7.13 -9.08 4.76
C ASN A 256 7.15 -10.34 3.88
N CYS A 257 6.13 -10.52 3.03
CA CYS A 257 6.08 -11.60 2.06
C CYS A 257 7.24 -11.55 1.06
N LEU A 258 7.62 -10.36 0.59
CA LEU A 258 8.79 -10.19 -0.27
C LEU A 258 10.10 -10.53 0.45
N LEU A 259 10.26 -10.13 1.72
CA LEU A 259 11.44 -10.52 2.51
C LEU A 259 11.52 -12.04 2.65
N ASP A 260 10.41 -12.67 3.04
CA ASP A 260 10.32 -14.14 3.17
C ASP A 260 10.68 -14.83 1.86
N TRP A 261 10.12 -14.35 0.74
CA TRP A 261 10.43 -14.87 -0.58
C TRP A 261 11.92 -14.73 -0.93
N VAL A 262 12.52 -13.55 -0.78
CA VAL A 262 13.95 -13.34 -1.08
C VAL A 262 14.82 -14.24 -0.20
N SER A 263 14.50 -14.31 1.10
CA SER A 263 15.29 -15.05 2.09
C SER A 263 15.24 -16.56 1.86
N ASN A 264 14.12 -17.08 1.35
CA ASN A 264 13.90 -18.52 1.14
C ASN A 264 14.08 -18.96 -0.32
N ASN A 265 14.39 -18.05 -1.26
CA ASN A 265 14.59 -18.38 -2.66
C ASN A 265 16.03 -18.84 -2.93
N PRO A 266 16.27 -20.10 -3.37
CA PRO A 266 17.62 -20.62 -3.60
C PRO A 266 18.44 -19.82 -4.61
N ALA A 267 17.81 -19.23 -5.62
CA ALA A 267 18.51 -18.41 -6.60
C ALA A 267 19.01 -17.10 -5.99
N MET A 268 18.21 -16.47 -5.12
CA MET A 268 18.59 -15.26 -4.39
C MET A 268 19.71 -15.54 -3.38
N GLN A 269 19.62 -16.66 -2.66
CA GLN A 269 20.65 -17.12 -1.72
C GLN A 269 21.98 -17.38 -2.44
N LYS A 270 21.95 -18.04 -3.61
CA LYS A 270 23.14 -18.28 -4.43
C LYS A 270 23.78 -16.98 -4.92
N ALA A 271 22.98 -15.96 -5.22
CA ALA A 271 23.44 -14.62 -5.58
C ALA A 271 23.87 -13.78 -4.35
N ASN A 272 23.83 -14.33 -3.13
CA ASN A 272 24.18 -13.64 -1.88
C ASN A 272 23.41 -12.33 -1.68
N ILE A 273 22.14 -12.29 -2.10
CA ILE A 273 21.28 -11.12 -1.93
C ILE A 273 20.80 -11.07 -0.48
N GLN A 274 21.19 -10.00 0.24
CA GLN A 274 20.75 -9.74 1.60
C GLN A 274 19.66 -8.67 1.58
N ALA A 275 18.49 -9.01 2.11
CA ALA A 275 17.34 -8.12 2.18
C ALA A 275 16.95 -7.81 3.63
N ALA A 276 16.37 -6.63 3.82
CA ALA A 276 15.78 -6.18 5.07
C ALA A 276 14.50 -5.39 4.76
N ILE A 277 13.65 -5.23 5.77
CA ILE A 277 12.41 -4.48 5.68
C ILE A 277 12.65 -3.06 6.16
N LEU A 278 11.99 -2.10 5.51
CA LEU A 278 11.86 -0.72 5.99
C LEU A 278 10.39 -0.30 5.86
N THR A 279 9.72 -0.03 6.98
CA THR A 279 8.31 0.41 7.01
C THR A 279 8.12 1.58 7.98
N GLY A 280 7.09 2.39 7.77
CA GLY A 280 6.80 3.53 8.65
C GLY A 280 6.26 3.11 10.03
N ALA A 281 6.47 3.97 11.04
CA ALA A 281 6.15 3.74 12.46
C ALA A 281 4.67 3.88 12.87
N GLY A 282 3.73 3.91 11.91
CA GLY A 282 2.31 4.08 12.20
C GLY A 282 1.68 2.90 12.96
N SER A 283 0.58 3.15 13.67
CA SER A 283 -0.17 2.17 14.46
C SER A 283 -0.66 1.00 13.60
N GLY A 284 -0.28 -0.23 13.96
CA GLY A 284 -0.76 -1.47 13.33
C GLY A 284 0.27 -2.61 13.42
N ASN A 285 -0.16 -3.86 13.21
CA ASN A 285 0.75 -5.00 13.18
C ASN A 285 1.85 -4.79 12.11
N ASN A 286 3.07 -5.26 12.39
CA ASN A 286 4.24 -5.18 11.50
C ASN A 286 4.79 -3.76 11.23
N SER A 287 4.63 -2.81 12.17
CA SER A 287 5.33 -1.51 12.13
C SER A 287 6.75 -1.61 12.70
N MET A 288 7.68 -0.83 12.15
CA MET A 288 9.00 -0.64 12.75
C MET A 288 9.00 0.57 13.69
N SER A 289 9.73 0.48 14.80
CA SER A 289 9.98 1.63 15.67
C SER A 289 11.03 2.56 15.06
N GLN A 290 11.16 3.80 15.58
CA GLN A 290 12.18 4.75 15.10
C GLN A 290 13.63 4.25 15.27
N ASN A 291 13.87 3.26 16.12
CA ASN A 291 15.21 2.74 16.45
C ASN A 291 15.57 1.45 15.71
N GLN A 292 14.70 0.96 14.82
CA GLN A 292 14.87 -0.27 14.04
C GLN A 292 14.99 0.07 12.56
#